data_AF-A0A1L5KMX7-F1
#
_entry.id   AF-A0A1L5KMX7-F1
#
_cell.length_a   1.000
_cell.length_b   1.000
_cell.length_c   1.000
_cell.angle_alpha   90.00
_cell.angle_beta   90.00
_cell.angle_gamma   90.00
#
_symmetry.space_group_name_H-M   'P 1'
#
loop_
_entity.id
_entity.type
_entity.pdbx_description
1 polymer ?
#
loop_
_entity_poly.entity_id
_entity_poly.type
_entity_poly.pdbx_seq_one_letter_code
_entity_poly.pdbx_strand_id
1 'polypeptide(L)'
;MSKSHPRWRLAKKILTWLFFIAVIVLLVVYAKKVDWEEVWKVIRDYNRVALLSAVGLVVVSYLIYGCYDLLARFYCGHKLAKRQVMLVSFICYAFNLTLSTWVGGIGMRYRLYSRLGLPGSTITRIFSLSITTNWLGYILLAGIIFTAGVVELPDHWYVDQTTLRILGIGLLMIIAVYLWFCAFAK
;
A
#
# COMPACT_ATOMS: atom_id res chain seq x y z
N MET A 1 -20.90 11.19 25.23
CA MET A 1 -20.36 12.30 24.41
C MET A 1 -19.20 12.95 25.16
N SER A 2 -17.95 12.60 24.83
CA SER A 2 -16.75 13.13 25.53
C SER A 2 -16.48 14.58 25.12
N LYS A 3 -16.43 15.48 26.10
CA LYS A 3 -16.13 16.91 25.92
C LYS A 3 -14.67 17.07 25.48
N SER A 4 -14.42 17.22 24.17
CA SER A 4 -13.07 17.50 23.67
C SER A 4 -12.63 18.91 24.12
N HIS A 5 -11.70 18.99 25.06
CA HIS A 5 -11.18 20.27 25.56
C HIS A 5 -10.63 21.15 24.42
N PRO A 6 -10.97 22.45 24.37
CA PRO A 6 -10.58 23.36 23.29
C PRO A 6 -9.05 23.50 23.14
N ARG A 7 -8.30 23.35 24.24
CA ARG A 7 -6.82 23.35 24.25
C ARG A 7 -6.22 22.17 23.47
N TRP A 8 -6.86 21.00 23.48
CA TRP A 8 -6.41 19.83 22.73
C TRP A 8 -6.60 19.99 21.22
N ARG A 9 -7.67 20.67 20.79
CA ARG A 9 -7.88 21.03 19.38
C ARG A 9 -6.84 22.04 18.90
N LEU A 10 -6.50 23.02 19.73
CA LEU A 10 -5.46 24.02 19.41
C LEU A 10 -4.07 23.37 19.32
N ALA A 11 -3.70 22.53 20.28
CA ALA A 11 -2.44 21.79 20.28
C ALA A 11 -2.30 20.89 19.05
N LYS A 12 -3.35 20.14 18.67
CA LYS A 12 -3.37 19.36 17.42
C LYS A 12 -3.19 20.25 16.19
N LYS A 13 -3.83 21.41 16.14
CA LYS A 13 -3.72 22.35 15.00
C LYS A 13 -2.31 22.91 14.86
N ILE A 14 -1.68 23.29 15.97
CA ILE A 14 -0.30 23.78 16.00
C ILE A 14 0.68 22.68 15.59
N LEU A 15 0.54 21.47 16.15
CA LEU A 15 1.39 20.32 15.79
C LEU A 15 1.27 19.97 14.31
N THR A 16 0.06 20.01 13.76
CA THR A 16 -0.19 19.76 12.33
C THR A 16 0.50 20.82 11.47
N TRP A 17 0.36 22.10 11.81
CA TRP A 17 1.04 23.19 11.10
C TRP A 17 2.57 23.07 11.17
N LEU A 18 3.11 22.77 12.35
CA LEU A 18 4.53 22.58 12.56
C LEU A 18 5.06 21.39 11.74
N PHE A 19 4.31 20.29 11.68
CA PHE A 19 4.64 19.14 10.83
C PHE A 19 4.68 19.53 9.34
N PHE A 20 3.66 20.24 8.84
CA PHE A 20 3.65 20.69 7.45
C PHE A 20 4.81 21.64 7.13
N ILE A 21 5.13 22.58 8.03
CA ILE A 21 6.28 23.47 7.87
C ILE A 21 7.58 22.66 7.83
N ALA A 22 7.77 21.70 8.74
CA ALA A 22 8.95 20.84 8.76
C ALA A 22 9.10 20.03 7.46
N VAL A 23 7.99 19.48 6.93
CA VAL A 23 7.98 18.77 5.64
C VAL A 23 8.36 19.71 4.49
N ILE A 24 7.79 20.91 4.43
CA ILE A 24 8.11 21.90 3.38
C ILE A 24 9.60 22.28 3.45
N VAL A 25 10.13 22.56 4.65
CA VAL A 25 11.55 22.88 4.82
C VAL A 25 12.43 21.73 4.37
N LEU A 26 12.09 20.49 4.76
CA LEU A 26 12.82 19.30 4.33
C LEU A 26 12.81 19.15 2.80
N LEU A 27 11.65 19.31 2.17
CA LEU A 27 11.50 19.25 0.71
C LEU A 27 12.34 20.33 0.02
N VAL A 28 12.36 21.56 0.54
CA VAL A 28 13.17 22.66 -0.01
C VAL A 28 14.67 22.39 0.16
N VAL A 29 15.10 21.89 1.32
CA VAL A 29 16.50 21.53 1.57
C VAL A 29 16.96 20.41 0.63
N TYR A 30 16.13 19.39 0.43
CA TYR A 30 16.43 18.32 -0.53
C TYR A 30 16.40 18.82 -1.97
N ALA A 31 15.40 19.60 -2.35
CA ALA A 31 15.26 20.16 -3.71
C ALA A 31 16.43 21.08 -4.09
N LYS A 32 17.02 21.79 -3.12
CA LYS A 32 18.24 22.60 -3.33
C LYS A 32 19.51 21.76 -3.50
N LYS A 33 19.51 20.51 -3.04
CA LYS A 33 20.62 19.56 -3.23
C LYS A 33 20.50 18.76 -4.54
N VAL A 34 19.37 18.85 -5.22
CA VAL A 34 19.15 18.22 -6.52
C VAL A 34 19.77 19.10 -7.60
N ASP A 35 20.66 18.53 -8.39
CA ASP A 35 21.17 19.18 -9.60
C ASP A 35 20.10 19.09 -10.70
N TRP A 36 19.46 20.24 -10.98
CA TRP A 36 18.35 20.33 -11.91
C TRP A 36 18.79 20.15 -13.37
N GLU A 37 20.05 20.40 -13.72
CA GLU A 37 20.56 20.12 -15.07
C GLU A 37 20.64 18.61 -15.30
N GLU A 38 21.12 17.86 -14.30
CA GLU A 38 21.22 16.41 -14.37
C GLU A 38 19.81 15.77 -14.47
N VAL A 39 18.84 16.26 -13.71
CA VAL A 39 17.43 15.84 -13.83
C VAL A 39 16.90 16.04 -15.25
N TRP A 40 17.18 17.19 -15.87
CA TRP A 40 16.70 17.49 -17.21
C TRP A 40 17.37 16.62 -18.27
N LYS A 41 18.65 16.32 -18.09
CA LYS A 41 19.40 15.40 -18.94
C LYS A 41 18.85 13.99 -18.85
N VAL A 42 18.60 13.48 -17.63
CA VAL A 42 17.99 12.17 -17.39
C VAL A 42 16.59 12.08 -18.00
N ILE A 43 15.76 13.12 -17.89
CA ILE A 43 14.41 13.14 -18.49
C ILE A 43 14.47 13.08 -20.02
N ARG A 44 15.42 13.77 -20.66
CA ARG A 44 15.56 13.78 -22.13
C ARG A 44 16.17 12.49 -22.69
N ASP A 45 17.17 11.94 -22.03
CA ASP A 45 17.86 10.71 -22.45
C ASP A 45 17.14 9.43 -21.97
N TYR A 46 16.01 9.56 -21.28
CA TYR A 46 15.32 8.40 -20.73
C TYR A 46 14.82 7.48 -21.85
N ASN A 47 15.15 6.20 -21.73
CA ASN A 47 14.70 5.19 -22.67
C ASN A 47 13.17 5.11 -22.67
N ARG A 48 12.54 5.47 -23.80
CA ARG A 48 11.08 5.46 -23.98
C ARG A 48 10.47 4.08 -23.74
N VAL A 49 11.20 3.01 -24.05
CA VAL A 49 10.76 1.63 -23.81
C VAL A 49 10.67 1.35 -22.31
N ALA A 50 11.67 1.77 -21.53
CA ALA A 50 11.65 1.65 -20.08
C ALA A 50 10.47 2.44 -19.49
N LEU A 51 10.24 3.67 -19.94
CA LEU A 51 9.11 4.48 -19.50
C LEU A 51 7.75 3.82 -19.81
N LEU A 52 7.56 3.35 -21.04
CA LEU A 52 6.31 2.68 -21.44
C LEU A 52 6.09 1.37 -20.68
N SER A 53 7.15 0.59 -20.45
CA SER A 53 7.07 -0.64 -19.65
C SER A 53 6.69 -0.35 -18.20
N ALA A 54 7.24 0.71 -17.60
CA ALA A 54 6.88 1.14 -16.25
C ALA A 54 5.42 1.58 -16.17
N VAL A 55 4.93 2.37 -17.14
CA VAL A 55 3.51 2.75 -17.22
C VAL A 55 2.62 1.52 -17.37
N GLY A 56 3.01 0.54 -18.20
CA GLY A 56 2.30 -0.73 -18.33
C GLY A 56 2.21 -1.50 -17.01
N LEU A 57 3.32 -1.61 -16.29
CA LEU A 57 3.36 -2.24 -14.96
C LEU A 57 2.49 -1.51 -13.94
N VAL A 58 2.45 -0.17 -13.98
CA VAL A 58 1.54 0.62 -13.14
C VAL A 58 0.09 0.27 -13.45
N VAL A 59 -0.31 0.23 -14.73
CA VAL A 59 -1.68 -0.15 -15.11
C VAL A 59 -2.03 -1.55 -14.60
N VAL A 60 -1.12 -2.52 -14.78
CA VAL A 60 -1.31 -3.90 -14.29
C VAL A 60 -1.47 -3.93 -12.76
N SER A 61 -0.64 -3.19 -12.03
CA SER A 61 -0.73 -3.08 -10.57
C SER A 61 -2.10 -2.55 -10.11
N TYR A 62 -2.59 -1.48 -10.75
CA TYR A 62 -3.91 -0.93 -10.44
C TYR A 62 -5.05 -1.89 -10.78
N LEU A 63 -4.92 -2.67 -11.86
CA LEU A 63 -5.92 -3.70 -12.22
C LEU A 63 -5.95 -4.82 -11.19
N ILE A 64 -4.79 -5.33 -10.76
CA ILE A 64 -4.69 -6.36 -9.71
C ILE A 64 -5.31 -5.85 -8.41
N TYR A 65 -5.02 -4.61 -8.03
CA TYR A 65 -5.62 -4.01 -6.84
C TYR A 65 -7.15 -3.82 -6.97
N GLY A 66 -7.63 -3.51 -8.18
CA GLY A 66 -9.06 -3.53 -8.51
C GLY A 66 -9.69 -4.91 -8.36
N CYS A 67 -8.98 -5.97 -8.75
CA CYS A 67 -9.42 -7.36 -8.57
C CYS A 67 -9.56 -7.74 -7.09
N TYR A 68 -8.71 -7.22 -6.19
CA TYR A 68 -8.87 -7.44 -4.75
C TYR A 68 -10.18 -6.87 -4.21
N ASP A 69 -10.57 -5.66 -4.63
CA ASP A 69 -11.85 -5.08 -4.22
C ASP A 69 -13.06 -5.81 -4.84
N LEU A 70 -12.89 -6.36 -6.05
CA LEU A 70 -13.92 -7.21 -6.66
C LEU A 70 -14.07 -8.56 -5.92
N LEU A 71 -12.97 -9.14 -5.45
CA LEU A 71 -12.99 -10.34 -4.62
C LEU A 71 -13.64 -10.05 -3.26
N ALA A 72 -13.28 -8.92 -2.64
CA ALA A 72 -13.89 -8.46 -1.39
C ALA A 72 -15.40 -8.17 -1.56
N ARG A 73 -15.81 -7.66 -2.72
CA ARG A 73 -17.23 -7.54 -3.07
C ARG A 73 -17.92 -8.90 -3.10
N PHE A 74 -17.32 -9.89 -3.76
CA PHE A 74 -17.89 -11.24 -3.84
C PHE A 74 -18.04 -11.84 -2.44
N TYR A 75 -17.01 -11.71 -1.61
CA TYR A 75 -17.01 -12.18 -0.22
C TYR A 75 -18.06 -11.49 0.66
N CYS A 76 -18.20 -10.16 0.55
CA CYS A 76 -19.17 -9.39 1.33
C CYS A 76 -20.60 -9.41 0.74
N GLY A 77 -20.81 -9.98 -0.45
CA GLY A 77 -22.13 -10.15 -1.07
C GLY A 77 -22.85 -8.87 -1.47
N HIS A 78 -22.18 -7.72 -1.58
CA HIS A 78 -22.85 -6.44 -1.81
C HIS A 78 -23.19 -6.16 -3.29
N LYS A 79 -24.31 -5.47 -3.52
CA LYS A 79 -24.92 -5.26 -4.85
C LYS A 79 -24.32 -4.13 -5.72
N LEU A 80 -23.33 -3.37 -5.22
CA LEU A 80 -22.70 -2.29 -6.00
C LEU A 80 -22.17 -2.73 -7.36
N ALA A 81 -22.27 -1.89 -8.39
CA ALA A 81 -21.82 -2.24 -9.73
C ALA A 81 -20.29 -2.50 -9.78
N LYS A 82 -19.84 -3.46 -10.62
CA LYS A 82 -18.40 -3.82 -10.76
C LYS A 82 -17.54 -2.60 -11.07
N ARG A 83 -18.04 -1.71 -11.94
CA ARG A 83 -17.35 -0.48 -12.37
C ARG A 83 -17.20 0.54 -11.23
N GLN A 84 -18.19 0.67 -10.35
CA GLN A 84 -18.12 1.58 -9.20
C GLN A 84 -17.05 1.11 -8.20
N VAL A 85 -17.01 -0.20 -7.93
CA VAL A 85 -16.00 -0.80 -7.04
C VAL A 85 -14.59 -0.61 -7.59
N MET A 86 -14.38 -0.85 -8.90
CA MET A 86 -13.08 -0.60 -9.52
C MET A 86 -12.66 0.87 -9.48
N LEU A 87 -13.58 1.81 -9.72
CA LEU A 87 -13.28 3.25 -9.61
C LEU A 87 -12.93 3.66 -8.18
N VAL A 88 -13.68 3.17 -7.18
CA VAL A 88 -13.37 3.44 -5.77
C VAL A 88 -12.00 2.87 -5.41
N SER A 89 -11.70 1.63 -5.82
CA SER A 89 -10.40 1.00 -5.58
C SER A 89 -9.25 1.78 -6.25
N PHE A 90 -9.43 2.19 -7.50
CA PHE A 90 -8.47 3.02 -8.23
C PHE A 90 -8.16 4.33 -7.50
N ILE A 91 -9.20 5.08 -7.12
CA ILE A 91 -9.06 6.34 -6.38
C ILE A 91 -8.37 6.08 -5.04
N CYS A 92 -8.84 5.10 -4.28
CA CYS A 92 -8.26 4.80 -2.97
C CYS A 92 -6.80 4.36 -3.07
N TYR A 93 -6.41 3.60 -4.10
CA TYR A 93 -5.03 3.18 -4.29
C TYR A 93 -4.11 4.35 -4.67
N ALA A 94 -4.53 5.23 -5.57
CA ALA A 94 -3.80 6.44 -5.90
C ALA A 94 -3.57 7.33 -4.68
N PHE A 95 -4.62 7.53 -3.87
CA PHE A 95 -4.51 8.30 -2.64
C PHE A 95 -3.70 7.58 -1.55
N ASN A 96 -3.73 6.24 -1.50
CA ASN A 96 -2.93 5.46 -0.57
C ASN A 96 -1.43 5.65 -0.83
N LEU A 97 -1.01 5.65 -2.09
CA LEU A 97 0.37 5.91 -2.49
C LEU A 97 0.83 7.35 -2.20
N THR A 98 -0.05 8.35 -2.34
CA THR A 98 0.33 9.76 -2.19
C THR A 98 0.18 10.29 -0.76
N LEU A 99 -0.86 9.88 -0.03
CA LEU A 99 -1.22 10.39 1.30
C LEU A 99 -1.13 9.32 2.40
N SER A 100 -0.52 8.17 2.10
CA SER A 100 -0.41 7.00 2.97
C SER A 100 -1.75 6.33 3.32
N THR A 101 -1.65 5.18 3.99
CA THR A 101 -2.79 4.28 4.29
C THR A 101 -3.88 4.89 5.17
N TRP A 102 -3.55 5.83 6.06
CA TRP A 102 -4.52 6.42 6.98
C TRP A 102 -5.51 7.35 6.27
N VAL A 103 -5.00 8.33 5.52
CA VAL A 103 -5.83 9.34 4.86
C VAL A 103 -6.36 8.81 3.53
N GLY A 104 -5.46 8.25 2.70
CA GLY A 104 -5.80 7.80 1.36
C GLY A 104 -6.41 6.41 1.27
N GLY A 105 -6.03 5.50 2.18
CA GLY A 105 -6.61 4.16 2.26
C GLY A 105 -7.93 4.15 3.03
N ILE A 106 -7.86 4.30 4.35
CA ILE A 106 -9.03 4.16 5.24
C ILE A 106 -10.03 5.30 5.02
N GLY A 107 -9.58 6.55 5.12
CA GLY A 107 -10.47 7.72 5.08
C GLY A 107 -11.27 7.82 3.78
N MET A 108 -10.59 7.72 2.63
CA MET A 108 -11.25 7.80 1.32
C MET A 108 -12.18 6.62 1.07
N ARG A 109 -11.74 5.38 1.36
CA ARG A 109 -12.55 4.17 1.17
C ARG A 109 -13.83 4.23 2.00
N TYR A 110 -13.75 4.67 3.26
CA TYR A 110 -14.92 4.89 4.11
C TYR A 110 -15.85 5.98 3.58
N ARG A 111 -15.32 7.10 3.10
CA ARG A 111 -16.13 8.20 2.57
C ARG A 111 -16.86 7.83 1.28
N LEU A 112 -16.15 7.21 0.34
CA LEU A 112 -16.69 6.81 -0.97
C LEU A 112 -17.72 5.69 -0.82
N TYR A 113 -17.42 4.63 -0.07
CA TYR A 113 -18.38 3.54 0.11
C TYR A 113 -19.58 3.92 0.98
N SER A 114 -19.42 4.79 1.99
CA SER A 114 -20.57 5.33 2.74
C SER A 114 -21.51 6.15 1.84
N ARG A 115 -20.96 6.94 0.91
CA ARG A 115 -21.77 7.68 -0.10
C ARG A 115 -22.50 6.75 -1.06
N LEU A 116 -21.96 5.55 -1.30
CA LEU A 116 -22.59 4.51 -2.11
C LEU A 116 -23.58 3.65 -1.30
N GLY A 117 -23.83 3.98 -0.03
CA GLY A 117 -24.84 3.34 0.82
C GLY A 117 -24.38 2.05 1.49
N LEU A 118 -23.08 1.74 1.54
CA LEU A 118 -22.58 0.57 2.26
C LEU A 118 -22.49 0.84 3.78
N PRO A 119 -22.88 -0.12 4.63
CA PRO A 119 -22.71 0.00 6.06
C PRO A 119 -21.22 -0.06 6.43
N GLY A 120 -20.82 0.72 7.43
CA GLY A 120 -19.42 0.84 7.87
C GLY A 120 -18.75 -0.50 8.19
N SER A 121 -19.51 -1.46 8.74
CA SER A 121 -19.01 -2.82 9.02
C SER A 121 -18.59 -3.59 7.78
N THR A 122 -19.30 -3.41 6.66
CA THR A 122 -18.95 -4.03 5.36
C THR A 122 -17.71 -3.36 4.77
N ILE A 123 -17.58 -2.04 4.92
CA ILE A 123 -16.39 -1.30 4.50
C ILE A 123 -15.15 -1.80 5.24
N THR A 124 -15.25 -2.00 6.56
CA THR A 124 -14.14 -2.55 7.36
C THR A 124 -13.73 -3.92 6.88
N ARG A 125 -14.69 -4.82 6.58
CA ARG A 125 -14.40 -6.17 6.06
C ARG A 125 -13.72 -6.12 4.70
N ILE A 126 -14.18 -5.28 3.79
CA ILE A 126 -13.55 -5.08 2.47
C ILE A 126 -12.11 -4.61 2.64
N PHE A 127 -11.91 -3.62 3.51
CA PHE A 127 -10.61 -3.05 3.79
C PHE A 127 -9.66 -4.04 4.46
N SER A 128 -10.12 -4.79 5.45
CA SER A 128 -9.32 -5.79 6.15
C SER A 128 -8.91 -6.92 5.20
N LEU A 129 -9.83 -7.42 4.37
CA LEU A 129 -9.51 -8.40 3.33
C LEU A 129 -8.45 -7.87 2.38
N SER A 130 -8.60 -6.63 1.90
CA SER A 130 -7.64 -6.03 0.97
C SER A 130 -6.24 -5.90 1.58
N ILE A 131 -6.15 -5.50 2.85
CA ILE A 131 -4.87 -5.46 3.58
C ILE A 131 -4.29 -6.85 3.74
N THR A 132 -5.08 -7.79 4.25
CA THR A 132 -4.61 -9.14 4.53
C THR A 132 -4.12 -9.82 3.27
N THR A 133 -4.86 -9.74 2.16
CA THR A 133 -4.44 -10.29 0.87
C THR A 133 -3.17 -9.64 0.34
N ASN A 134 -3.02 -8.32 0.50
CA ASN A 134 -1.81 -7.61 0.06
C ASN A 134 -0.58 -8.02 0.88
N TRP A 135 -0.69 -8.06 2.21
CA TRP A 135 0.40 -8.48 3.09
C TRP A 135 0.76 -9.95 2.92
N LEU A 136 -0.22 -10.83 2.75
CA LEU A 136 0.04 -12.24 2.42
C LEU A 136 0.80 -12.37 1.11
N GLY A 137 0.45 -11.56 0.10
CA GLY A 137 1.21 -11.50 -1.15
C GLY A 137 2.66 -11.08 -0.97
N TYR A 138 2.94 -10.07 -0.13
CA TYR A 138 4.31 -9.66 0.18
C TYR A 138 5.07 -10.71 0.97
N ILE A 139 4.45 -11.35 1.97
CA ILE A 139 5.06 -12.43 2.74
C ILE A 139 5.39 -13.62 1.82
N LEU A 140 4.51 -13.93 0.87
CA LEU A 140 4.72 -15.02 -0.10
C LEU A 140 5.89 -14.69 -1.02
N LEU A 141 5.88 -13.49 -1.61
CA LEU A 141 6.92 -13.04 -2.51
C LEU A 141 8.28 -12.98 -1.79
N ALA A 142 8.33 -12.39 -0.59
CA ALA A 142 9.53 -12.34 0.24
C ALA A 142 10.01 -13.75 0.61
N GLY A 143 9.10 -14.64 1.00
CA GLY A 143 9.42 -16.04 1.29
C GLY A 143 10.06 -16.75 0.10
N ILE A 144 9.47 -16.63 -1.09
CA ILE A 144 10.03 -17.22 -2.32
C ILE A 144 11.40 -16.62 -2.65
N ILE A 145 11.52 -15.30 -2.63
CA ILE A 145 12.77 -14.60 -2.97
C ILE A 145 13.90 -14.98 -2.00
N PHE A 146 13.61 -14.99 -0.69
CA PHE A 146 14.60 -15.33 0.34
C PHE A 146 14.97 -16.82 0.33
N THR A 147 14.03 -17.72 0.02
CA THR A 147 14.33 -19.15 -0.09
C THR A 147 15.09 -19.53 -1.35
N ALA A 148 14.82 -18.85 -2.46
CA ALA A 148 15.50 -19.03 -3.74
C ALA A 148 16.94 -18.50 -3.73
N GLY A 149 17.30 -17.64 -2.76
CA GLY A 149 18.66 -17.13 -2.60
C GLY A 149 19.07 -16.13 -3.69
N VAL A 150 18.10 -15.56 -4.41
CA VAL A 150 18.33 -14.58 -5.51
C VAL A 150 18.74 -13.20 -4.97
N VAL A 151 18.68 -13.00 -3.65
CA VAL A 151 19.16 -11.79 -2.99
C VAL A 151 20.64 -11.96 -2.66
N GLU A 152 21.50 -11.38 -3.49
CA GLU A 152 22.91 -11.18 -3.14
C GLU A 152 22.97 -10.08 -2.08
N LEU A 153 23.26 -10.45 -0.83
CA LEU A 153 23.53 -9.46 0.20
C LEU A 153 24.95 -8.91 -0.01
N PRO A 154 25.14 -7.59 0.09
CA PRO A 154 26.49 -7.02 0.12
C PRO A 154 27.31 -7.63 1.25
N ASP A 155 28.58 -7.97 0.98
CA ASP A 155 29.49 -8.67 1.91
C ASP A 155 29.68 -7.98 3.29
N HIS A 156 29.28 -6.71 3.41
CA HIS A 156 29.38 -5.92 4.64
C HIS A 156 28.16 -6.03 5.58
N TRP A 157 27.14 -6.83 5.22
CA TRP A 157 25.94 -6.98 6.05
C TRP A 157 26.10 -8.09 7.09
N TYR A 158 25.65 -7.83 8.32
CA TYR A 158 25.74 -8.76 9.47
C TYR A 158 24.85 -10.01 9.35
N VAL A 159 24.06 -10.13 8.29
CA VAL A 159 23.01 -11.14 8.11
C VAL A 159 23.51 -12.12 7.08
N ASP A 160 23.83 -13.31 7.56
CA ASP A 160 24.33 -14.38 6.73
C ASP A 160 23.23 -14.91 5.79
N GLN A 161 23.60 -15.35 4.58
CA GLN A 161 22.64 -15.78 3.55
C GLN A 161 21.81 -16.99 4.00
N THR A 162 22.38 -17.83 4.87
CA THR A 162 21.69 -18.94 5.55
C THR A 162 20.55 -18.45 6.44
N THR A 163 20.76 -17.35 7.18
CA THR A 163 19.74 -16.76 8.07
C THR A 163 18.57 -16.20 7.26
N LEU A 164 18.88 -15.53 6.14
CA LEU A 164 17.85 -15.02 5.23
C LEU A 164 17.00 -16.16 4.65
N ARG A 165 17.65 -17.27 4.28
CA ARG A 165 16.97 -18.45 3.74
C ARG A 165 16.06 -19.12 4.76
N ILE A 166 16.51 -19.26 6.02
CA ILE A 166 15.70 -19.79 7.13
C ILE A 166 14.48 -18.89 7.35
N LEU A 167 14.67 -17.57 7.34
CA LEU A 167 13.57 -16.61 7.47
C LEU A 167 12.57 -16.75 6.32
N GLY A 168 13.05 -16.91 5.08
CA GLY A 168 12.22 -17.20 3.92
C GLY A 168 11.37 -18.47 4.09
N ILE A 169 11.98 -19.57 4.55
CA ILE A 169 11.27 -20.83 4.82
C ILE A 169 10.21 -20.60 5.91
N GLY A 170 10.53 -19.86 6.97
CA GLY A 170 9.59 -19.49 8.03
C GLY A 170 8.37 -18.73 7.50
N LEU A 171 8.58 -17.75 6.62
CA LEU A 171 7.48 -17.00 5.99
C LEU A 171 6.60 -17.90 5.11
N LEU A 172 7.18 -18.82 4.35
CA LEU A 172 6.44 -19.79 3.55
C LEU A 172 5.64 -20.76 4.42
N MET A 173 6.21 -21.21 5.55
CA MET A 173 5.51 -22.06 6.51
C MET A 173 4.30 -21.36 7.11
N ILE A 174 4.39 -20.07 7.45
CA ILE A 174 3.25 -19.29 7.95
C ILE A 174 2.12 -19.27 6.90
N ILE A 175 2.45 -19.12 5.62
CA ILE A 175 1.45 -19.14 4.55
C ILE A 175 0.86 -20.54 4.36
N ALA A 176 1.69 -21.59 4.39
CA ALA A 176 1.20 -22.96 4.29
C ALA A 176 0.23 -23.29 5.42
N VAL A 177 0.55 -22.88 6.66
CA VAL A 177 -0.33 -23.02 7.84
C VAL A 177 -1.60 -22.20 7.68
N TYR A 178 -1.51 -20.97 7.17
CA TYR A 178 -2.68 -20.13 6.91
C TYR A 178 -3.62 -20.78 5.87
N LEU A 179 -3.08 -21.26 4.74
CA LEU A 179 -3.85 -21.95 3.71
C LEU A 179 -4.45 -23.27 4.23
N TRP A 180 -3.71 -23.99 5.07
CA TRP A 180 -4.21 -25.17 5.77
C TRP A 180 -5.41 -24.81 6.63
N PHE A 181 -5.30 -23.80 7.51
CA PHE A 181 -6.43 -23.35 8.31
C PHE A 181 -7.61 -22.88 7.45
N CYS A 182 -7.38 -22.17 6.34
CA CYS A 182 -8.46 -21.79 5.43
C CYS A 182 -9.12 -22.99 4.73
N ALA A 183 -8.38 -24.06 4.43
CA ALA A 183 -8.94 -25.27 3.83
C ALA A 183 -9.76 -26.12 4.82
N PHE A 184 -9.38 -26.10 6.10
CA PHE A 184 -10.04 -26.86 7.17
C PHE A 184 -11.09 -26.04 7.96
N ALA A 185 -11.09 -24.72 7.84
CA ALA A 185 -12.15 -23.84 8.35
C ALA A 185 -13.37 -23.91 7.41
N LYS A 186 -14.09 -25.02 7.51
CA LYS A 186 -15.40 -25.22 6.89
C LYS A 186 -16.49 -24.68 7.81
#